data_AF-A0A3A9CHH7-F1
#
_entry.id   AF-A0A3A9CHH7-F1
#
_cell.length_a   1.000
_cell.length_b   1.000
_cell.length_c   1.000
_cell.angle_alpha   90.00
_cell.angle_beta   90.00
_cell.angle_gamma   90.00
#
_symmetry.space_group_name_H-M   'P 1'
#
loop_
_entity.id
_entity.type
_entity.pdbx_description
1 polymer ?
#
loop_
_entity_poly.entity_id
_entity_poly.type
_entity_poly.pdbx_seq_one_letter_code
_entity_poly.pdbx_strand_id
1 'polypeptide(L)'
;MEYDQKIENLLNLSLSIPEEERMQSGDLSAGFDEQEDIWTLIIKYHGDIETIREIAVSAVPLFGGYAVVRVHTEAIPALAGLVQVEYIEKPKMLYFDGVSGICYSKEKELRKQII
;
A
#
# COMPACT_ATOMS: atom_id res chain seq x y z
N MET A 1 -21.93 -1.58 -3.31
CA MET A 1 -20.67 -2.15 -3.85
C MET A 1 -20.02 -2.93 -2.71
N GLU A 2 -19.77 -4.22 -2.90
CA GLU A 2 -19.42 -5.18 -1.83
C GLU A 2 -17.94 -5.09 -1.39
N TYR A 3 -17.11 -4.38 -2.15
CA TYR A 3 -15.65 -4.30 -1.97
C TYR A 3 -15.22 -3.33 -0.86
N ASP A 4 -16.09 -2.38 -0.52
CA ASP A 4 -15.82 -1.30 0.44
C ASP A 4 -15.62 -1.83 1.87
N GLN A 5 -16.18 -3.01 2.17
CA GLN A 5 -16.04 -3.66 3.48
C GLN A 5 -14.66 -4.28 3.71
N LYS A 6 -13.91 -4.57 2.63
CA LYS A 6 -12.58 -5.16 2.71
C LYS A 6 -11.47 -4.11 2.79
N ILE A 7 -11.78 -2.86 2.45
CA ILE A 7 -10.82 -1.77 2.43
C ILE A 7 -10.91 -1.02 3.75
N GLU A 8 -9.76 -0.72 4.36
CA GLU A 8 -9.68 0.14 5.53
C GLU A 8 -10.36 1.50 5.26
N ASN A 9 -11.20 1.97 6.18
CA ASN A 9 -11.89 3.27 6.06
C ASN A 9 -10.94 4.44 5.75
N LEU A 10 -9.73 4.44 6.32
CA LEU A 10 -8.74 5.48 6.08
C LEU A 10 -8.15 5.39 4.66
N LEU A 11 -7.98 4.18 4.13
CA LEU A 11 -7.57 3.99 2.74
C LEU A 11 -8.68 4.49 1.80
N ASN A 12 -9.94 4.13 2.05
CA ASN A 12 -11.09 4.65 1.30
C ASN A 12 -11.12 6.18 1.29
N LEU A 13 -10.93 6.82 2.45
CA LEU A 13 -10.84 8.28 2.53
C LEU A 13 -9.68 8.82 1.67
N SER A 14 -8.52 8.16 1.72
CA SER A 14 -7.34 8.57 0.96
C SER A 14 -7.58 8.49 -0.56
N LEU A 15 -8.27 7.44 -1.02
CA LEU A 15 -8.63 7.25 -2.43
C LEU A 15 -9.72 8.23 -2.89
N SER A 16 -10.58 8.70 -1.98
CA SER A 16 -11.66 9.65 -2.29
C SER A 16 -11.22 11.12 -2.37
N ILE A 17 -10.06 11.45 -1.79
CA ILE A 17 -9.52 12.81 -1.72
C ILE A 17 -8.55 13.04 -2.88
N PRO A 18 -8.51 14.24 -3.49
CA PRO A 18 -7.52 14.60 -4.50
C PRO A 18 -6.09 14.41 -3.99
N GLU A 19 -5.17 14.08 -4.89
CA GLU A 19 -3.76 13.86 -4.55
C GLU A 19 -3.13 15.05 -3.82
N GLU A 20 -3.36 16.28 -4.29
CA GLU A 20 -2.83 17.51 -3.66
C GLU A 20 -3.23 17.63 -2.18
N GLU A 21 -4.47 17.30 -1.85
CA GLU A 21 -4.99 17.33 -0.48
C GLU A 21 -4.50 16.14 0.35
N ARG A 22 -4.41 14.96 -0.27
CA ARG A 22 -3.89 13.73 0.36
C ARG A 22 -2.44 13.90 0.81
N MET A 23 -1.61 14.55 -0.01
CA MET A 23 -0.19 14.77 0.25
C MET A 23 0.08 15.73 1.41
N GLN A 24 -0.92 16.54 1.82
CA GLN A 24 -0.80 17.41 2.99
C GLN A 24 -0.81 16.63 4.32
N SER A 25 -1.27 15.38 4.30
CA SER A 25 -1.30 14.51 5.49
C SER A 25 -0.44 13.28 5.27
N GLY A 26 0.57 13.10 6.12
CA GLY A 26 1.43 11.91 6.11
C GLY A 26 0.64 10.62 6.32
N ASP A 27 -0.45 10.67 7.07
CA ASP A 27 -1.29 9.51 7.30
C ASP A 27 -2.16 9.17 6.08
N LEU A 28 -2.62 10.17 5.31
CA LEU A 28 -3.42 9.96 4.09
C LEU A 28 -2.56 9.50 2.91
N SER A 29 -1.33 10.01 2.80
CA SER A 29 -0.35 9.64 1.77
C SER A 29 0.49 8.40 2.11
N ALA A 30 0.28 7.78 3.29
CA ALA A 30 1.06 6.64 3.74
C ALA A 30 1.03 5.48 2.74
N GLY A 31 2.20 5.15 2.17
CA GLY A 31 2.38 4.08 1.20
C GLY A 31 2.19 4.49 -0.26
N PHE A 32 1.76 5.73 -0.56
CA PHE A 32 1.59 6.21 -1.93
C PHE A 32 2.90 6.73 -2.54
N ASP A 33 3.14 6.41 -3.81
CA ASP A 33 4.26 6.86 -4.62
C ASP A 33 3.74 7.72 -5.79
N GLU A 34 3.90 9.05 -5.66
CA GLU A 34 3.44 10.06 -6.64
C GLU A 34 4.11 9.90 -8.01
N GLN A 35 5.35 9.40 -8.08
CA GLN A 35 6.06 9.31 -9.36
C GLN A 35 5.49 8.20 -10.25
N GLU A 36 5.03 7.12 -9.63
CA GLU A 36 4.59 5.91 -10.32
C GLU A 36 3.07 5.68 -10.21
N ASP A 37 2.34 6.51 -9.45
CA ASP A 37 0.92 6.31 -9.06
C ASP A 37 0.68 4.89 -8.48
N ILE A 38 1.59 4.46 -7.60
CA ILE A 38 1.57 3.14 -6.98
C ILE A 38 1.34 3.26 -5.49
N TRP A 39 0.43 2.45 -4.97
CA TRP A 39 0.26 2.23 -3.55
C TRP A 39 1.02 1.00 -3.08
N THR A 40 1.74 1.17 -1.98
CA THR A 40 2.22 0.09 -1.14
C THR A 40 1.20 -0.18 -0.05
N LEU A 41 0.54 -1.33 -0.12
CA LEU A 41 -0.54 -1.73 0.79
C LEU A 41 -0.16 -3.02 1.53
N ILE A 42 -0.75 -3.22 2.69
CA ILE A 42 -0.69 -4.50 3.40
C ILE A 42 -2.04 -5.17 3.20
N ILE A 43 -2.03 -6.43 2.79
CA ILE A 43 -3.25 -7.21 2.61
C ILE A 43 -3.24 -8.40 3.56
N LYS A 44 -4.42 -8.79 4.01
CA LYS A 44 -4.69 -10.10 4.56
C LYS A 44 -5.33 -10.96 3.48
N TYR A 45 -4.76 -12.12 3.24
CA TYR A 45 -5.21 -13.03 2.19
C TYR A 45 -5.18 -14.48 2.66
N HIS A 46 -5.90 -15.34 1.94
CA HIS A 46 -5.88 -16.79 2.13
C HIS A 46 -5.58 -17.49 0.81
N GLY A 47 -5.03 -18.71 0.87
CA GLY A 47 -4.71 -19.48 -0.32
C GLY A 47 -3.47 -19.00 -1.05
N ASP A 48 -3.53 -18.97 -2.38
CA ASP A 48 -2.37 -18.71 -3.25
C ASP A 48 -2.22 -17.23 -3.60
N ILE A 49 -0.99 -16.73 -3.56
CA ILE A 49 -0.66 -15.33 -3.81
C ILE A 49 -0.50 -15.01 -5.31
N GLU A 50 -0.38 -16.02 -6.17
CA GLU A 50 -0.06 -15.82 -7.58
C GLU A 50 -1.13 -14.98 -8.30
N THR A 51 -2.42 -15.20 -8.02
CA THR A 51 -3.51 -14.37 -8.55
C THR A 51 -3.40 -12.90 -8.11
N ILE A 52 -2.82 -12.61 -6.94
CA ILE A 52 -2.55 -11.23 -6.50
C ILE A 52 -1.39 -10.63 -7.29
N ARG A 53 -0.37 -11.43 -7.65
CA ARG A 53 0.76 -10.99 -8.49
C ARG A 53 0.36 -10.66 -9.93
N GLU A 54 -0.74 -11.20 -10.42
CA GLU A 54 -1.28 -10.85 -11.74
C GLU A 54 -1.83 -9.41 -11.80
N ILE A 55 -2.29 -8.89 -10.66
CA ILE A 55 -2.89 -7.55 -10.53
C ILE A 55 -1.87 -6.54 -9.98
N ALA A 56 -1.09 -6.96 -8.98
CA ALA A 56 -0.12 -6.11 -8.32
C ALA A 56 1.22 -6.08 -9.09
N VAL A 57 1.85 -4.91 -9.13
CA VAL A 57 3.22 -4.72 -9.63
C VAL A 57 4.20 -5.64 -8.88
N SER A 58 3.97 -5.83 -7.57
CA SER A 58 4.69 -6.83 -6.79
C SER A 58 3.88 -7.27 -5.59
N ALA A 59 4.02 -8.53 -5.18
CA ALA A 59 3.46 -9.04 -3.93
C ALA A 59 4.55 -9.83 -3.17
N VAL A 60 4.77 -9.45 -1.90
CA VAL A 60 5.73 -10.10 -1.01
C VAL A 60 4.95 -10.71 0.17
N PRO A 61 4.86 -12.05 0.26
CA PRO A 61 4.17 -12.70 1.36
C PRO A 61 4.91 -12.48 2.68
N LEU A 62 4.15 -12.28 3.74
CA LEU A 62 4.57 -12.20 5.14
C LEU A 62 3.96 -13.37 5.93
N PHE A 63 4.37 -13.50 7.20
CA PHE A 63 3.81 -14.48 8.10
C PHE A 63 2.34 -14.16 8.45
N GLY A 64 1.56 -15.21 8.74
CA GLY A 64 0.19 -15.07 9.25
C GLY A 64 -0.88 -14.73 8.20
N GLY A 65 -0.63 -15.01 6.92
CA GLY A 65 -1.57 -14.71 5.83
C GLY A 65 -1.60 -13.24 5.44
N TYR A 66 -0.51 -12.51 5.71
CA TYR A 66 -0.35 -11.13 5.29
C TYR A 66 0.60 -11.02 4.10
N ALA A 67 0.47 -9.99 3.28
CA ALA A 67 1.43 -9.67 2.24
C ALA A 67 1.55 -8.15 2.08
N VAL A 68 2.74 -7.69 1.68
CA VAL A 68 2.95 -6.32 1.19
C VAL A 68 2.80 -6.35 -0.33
N VAL A 69 1.91 -5.53 -0.85
CA VAL A 69 1.66 -5.42 -2.29
C VAL A 69 1.97 -4.01 -2.76
N ARG A 70 2.52 -3.90 -3.98
CA ARG A 70 2.60 -2.66 -4.73
C ARG A 70 1.62 -2.74 -5.87
N VAL A 71 0.66 -1.83 -5.93
CA VAL A 71 -0.46 -1.87 -6.88
C VAL A 71 -0.80 -0.45 -7.34
N HIS A 72 -1.15 -0.29 -8.62
CA HIS A 72 -1.60 1.00 -9.12
C HIS A 72 -2.97 1.38 -8.54
N THR A 73 -3.24 2.68 -8.43
CA THR A 73 -4.47 3.21 -7.84
C THR A 73 -5.72 2.62 -8.50
N GLU A 74 -5.74 2.53 -9.83
CA GLU A 74 -6.84 1.98 -10.62
C GLU A 74 -7.06 0.47 -10.43
N ALA A 75 -6.05 -0.26 -9.96
CA ALA A 75 -6.10 -1.70 -9.77
C ALA A 75 -6.52 -2.11 -8.33
N ILE A 76 -6.60 -1.15 -7.39
CA ILE A 76 -7.04 -1.41 -6.00
C ILE A 76 -8.46 -2.02 -5.94
N PRO A 77 -9.46 -1.55 -6.72
CA PRO A 77 -10.78 -2.17 -6.72
C PRO A 77 -10.75 -3.63 -7.22
N ALA A 78 -9.92 -3.93 -8.22
CA ALA A 78 -9.75 -5.29 -8.72
C ALA A 78 -9.10 -6.20 -7.67
N LEU A 79 -8.09 -5.71 -6.95
CA LEU A 79 -7.47 -6.39 -5.82
C LEU A 79 -8.49 -6.70 -4.71
N ALA A 80 -9.33 -5.73 -4.33
CA ALA A 80 -10.38 -5.91 -3.32
C ALA A 80 -11.48 -6.90 -3.77
N GLY A 81 -11.72 -7.00 -5.08
CA GLY A 81 -12.67 -7.95 -5.67
C GLY A 81 -12.25 -9.41 -5.56
N LEU A 82 -10.96 -9.70 -5.31
CA LEU A 82 -10.48 -11.06 -5.19
C LEU A 82 -11.07 -11.78 -3.96
N VAL A 83 -11.56 -13.00 -4.16
CA VAL A 83 -12.10 -13.85 -3.07
C VAL A 83 -11.02 -14.17 -2.04
N GLN A 84 -9.77 -14.30 -2.48
CA GLN A 84 -8.62 -14.57 -1.62
C GLN A 84 -8.21 -13.40 -0.73
N VAL A 85 -8.59 -12.16 -1.08
CA VAL A 85 -8.27 -10.97 -0.28
C VAL A 85 -9.39 -10.75 0.73
N GLU A 86 -9.02 -10.80 2.01
CA GLU A 86 -9.93 -10.58 3.15
C GLU A 86 -9.97 -9.11 3.57
N TYR A 87 -8.79 -8.47 3.59
CA TYR A 87 -8.64 -7.12 4.10
C TYR A 87 -7.46 -6.39 3.45
N ILE A 88 -7.58 -5.08 3.26
CA ILE A 88 -6.57 -4.20 2.69
C ILE A 88 -6.39 -3.00 3.61
N GLU A 89 -5.16 -2.73 4.02
CA GLU A 89 -4.79 -1.60 4.87
C GLU A 89 -3.59 -0.84 4.32
N LYS A 90 -3.49 0.42 4.75
CA LYS A 90 -2.27 1.21 4.54
C LYS A 90 -1.20 0.86 5.57
N PRO A 91 0.09 1.04 5.23
CA PRO A 91 1.16 0.97 6.22
C PRO A 91 0.92 2.00 7.33
N LYS A 92 1.20 1.62 8.58
CA LYS A 92 1.16 2.53 9.72
C LYS A 92 2.47 3.29 9.83
N MET A 93 2.39 4.62 9.90
CA MET A 93 3.53 5.46 10.24
C MET A 93 3.86 5.25 11.73
N LEU A 94 5.12 4.93 12.04
CA LEU A 94 5.59 4.86 13.42
C LEU A 94 6.32 6.16 13.74
N TYR A 95 5.73 6.95 14.63
CA TYR A 95 6.37 8.14 15.18
C TYR A 95 7.11 7.72 16.45
N PHE A 96 8.43 7.68 16.41
CA PHE A 96 9.25 7.53 17.62
C PHE A 96 9.56 8.93 18.17
N ASP A 97 9.59 9.09 19.50
CA ASP A 97 9.89 10.35 20.18
C ASP A 97 11.25 10.92 19.75
N GLY A 98 11.25 11.70 18.66
CA GLY A 98 12.42 12.37 18.09
C GLY A 98 12.82 11.95 16.66
N VAL A 99 12.26 10.89 16.07
CA VAL A 99 12.50 10.50 14.67
C VAL A 99 11.20 9.94 14.06
N SER A 100 10.65 10.64 13.07
CA SER A 100 9.61 10.08 12.20
C SER A 100 10.27 9.06 11.26
N GLY A 101 9.99 7.79 11.48
CA GLY A 101 10.49 6.70 10.66
C GLY A 101 9.33 5.88 10.11
N ILE A 102 9.25 5.76 8.79
CA ILE A 102 8.50 4.67 8.19
C ILE A 102 9.48 3.49 8.14
N CYS A 103 9.17 2.36 8.78
CA CYS A 103 9.97 1.15 8.64
C CYS A 103 9.78 0.55 7.25
N TYR A 104 10.42 1.17 6.26
CA TYR A 104 10.83 0.52 5.02
C TYR A 104 12.35 0.37 5.11
N SER A 105 12.86 -0.83 4.89
CA SER A 105 14.27 -1.02 4.53
C SER A 105 14.54 -0.18 3.28
N LYS A 106 15.07 1.03 3.46
CA LYS A 106 15.57 1.85 2.36
C LYS A 106 16.87 1.22 1.88
N GLU A 107 16.74 0.25 0.98
CA GLU A 107 17.83 -0.27 0.18
C GLU A 107 17.54 0.06 -1.29
N LYS A 108 17.42 1.35 -1.59
CA LYS A 108 17.65 1.90 -2.93
C LYS A 108 18.50 3.15 -2.82
N GLU A 109 19.77 2.86 -2.57
CA GLU A 109 20.94 3.37 -3.28
C GLU A 109 20.97 4.86 -3.63
N LEU A 110 21.71 5.54 -2.76
CA LEU A 110 22.48 6.74 -3.00
C LEU A 110 23.41 6.60 -4.21
N ARG A 111 22.97 6.90 -5.43
CA ARG A 111 23.87 7.07 -6.60
C ARG A 111 23.50 8.25 -7.48
N LYS A 112 23.79 9.46 -7.01
CA LYS A 112 24.23 10.59 -7.85
C LYS A 112 25.15 11.52 -7.06
N GLN A 113 26.38 11.10 -6.79
CA GLN A 113 27.49 12.05 -6.61
C GLN A 113 28.84 11.34 -6.69
N ILE A 114 29.29 10.96 -7.89
CA ILE A 114 30.72 10.79 -8.17
C ILE A 114 30.98 11.32 -9.59
N ILE A 115 31.66 12.48 -9.61
CA ILE A 115 32.54 13.07 -10.64
C ILE A 115 31.93 13.34 -12.01
#